data_AF-A0AAW2IH87-F1
#
_entry.id   AF-A0AAW2IH87-F1
#
_cell.length_a   1.000
_cell.length_b   1.000
_cell.length_c   1.000
_cell.angle_alpha   90.00
_cell.angle_beta   90.00
_cell.angle_gamma   90.00
#
_symmetry.space_group_name_H-M   'P 1'
#
loop_
_entity.id
_entity.type
_entity.pdbx_description
1 polymer ?
#
loop_
_entity_poly.entity_id
_entity_poly.type
_entity_poly.pdbx_seq_one_letter_code
_entity_poly.pdbx_strand_id
1 'polypeptide(L)'
;MNVALMLKQVWRIIQEEPTSIWVAWVRRYRLRNQTLWTVNTVSASWCWRKLVKASLLLKEGLVYRVGDGLKFRLWTDLWHPRGPLIKQFPRGPTITGLPVDSWLVTVIHQGQWCWPSASDFDIQSIMADLPAIYPLQPDQVLWKTGVVFDFDGLTGAGTLNILGGSTLARKASTKCSFSRYACFYNIYNIWRERNSRIFQQSSVSAEVVAARAVEEVRLRIISANLKTSLQSNVCLGFGISRGPNGLFVMG
;
A
#
# COMPACT_ATOMS: atom_id res chain seq x y z
N MET A 1 -8.04 -1.58 21.47
CA MET A 1 -8.44 -1.99 20.10
C MET A 1 -7.19 -2.23 19.26
N ASN A 2 -7.08 -3.37 18.58
CA ASN A 2 -5.87 -3.75 17.85
C ASN A 2 -5.78 -2.99 16.51
N VAL A 3 -4.80 -2.08 16.40
CA VAL A 3 -4.59 -1.23 15.22
C VAL A 3 -4.30 -2.09 13.98
N ALA A 4 -3.51 -3.16 14.10
CA ALA A 4 -3.18 -4.02 12.97
C ALA A 4 -4.43 -4.70 12.36
N LEU A 5 -5.34 -5.19 13.21
CA LEU A 5 -6.60 -5.76 12.74
C LEU A 5 -7.49 -4.72 12.06
N MET A 6 -7.53 -3.48 12.57
CA MET A 6 -8.26 -2.39 11.91
C MET A 6 -7.68 -2.08 10.54
N LEU A 7 -6.35 -1.96 10.43
CA LEU A 7 -5.68 -1.69 9.16
C LEU A 7 -5.93 -2.81 8.14
N LYS A 8 -5.93 -4.08 8.57
CA LYS A 8 -6.32 -5.20 7.71
C LYS A 8 -7.75 -5.03 7.21
N GLN A 9 -8.72 -4.71 8.07
CA GLN A 9 -10.11 -4.52 7.62
C GLN A 9 -10.26 -3.29 6.70
N VAL A 10 -9.55 -2.20 6.97
CA VAL A 10 -9.49 -1.04 6.08
C VAL A 10 -8.95 -1.43 4.70
N TRP A 11 -7.87 -2.20 4.66
CA TRP A 11 -7.28 -2.68 3.41
C TRP A 11 -8.29 -3.51 2.58
N ARG A 12 -9.03 -4.41 3.23
CA ARG A 12 -10.09 -5.20 2.57
C ARG A 12 -11.21 -4.32 2.00
N ILE A 13 -11.56 -3.23 2.69
CA ILE A 13 -12.53 -2.23 2.18
C ILE A 13 -11.99 -1.53 0.94
N ILE A 14 -10.71 -1.11 0.97
CA ILE A 14 -10.03 -0.40 -0.13
C ILE A 14 -9.92 -1.30 -1.36
N GLN A 15 -9.57 -2.58 -1.17
CA GLN A 15 -9.44 -3.53 -2.27
C GLN A 15 -10.79 -4.05 -2.80
N GLU A 16 -11.89 -3.69 -2.13
CA GLU A 16 -13.24 -4.13 -2.50
C GLU A 16 -13.35 -5.66 -2.54
N GLU A 17 -12.80 -6.33 -1.52
CA GLU A 17 -12.70 -7.79 -1.50
C GLU A 17 -14.06 -8.46 -1.74
N PRO A 18 -14.25 -9.15 -2.89
CA PRO A 18 -15.57 -9.56 -3.35
C PRO A 18 -16.17 -10.69 -2.52
N THR A 19 -15.33 -11.49 -1.85
CA THR A 19 -15.75 -12.62 -1.00
C THR A 19 -16.18 -12.19 0.40
N SER A 20 -15.91 -10.94 0.78
CA SER A 20 -16.17 -10.44 2.12
C SER A 20 -17.57 -9.83 2.23
N ILE A 21 -18.51 -10.59 2.78
CA ILE A 21 -19.88 -10.12 3.09
C ILE A 21 -19.82 -8.84 3.95
N TRP A 22 -18.86 -8.76 4.87
CA TRP A 22 -18.68 -7.58 5.70
C TRP A 22 -18.25 -6.35 4.88
N VAL A 23 -17.34 -6.49 3.91
CA VAL A 23 -16.96 -5.39 3.01
C VAL A 23 -18.15 -4.97 2.15
N ALA A 24 -18.90 -5.93 1.59
CA ALA A 24 -20.10 -5.65 0.81
C ALA A 24 -21.15 -4.87 1.64
N TRP A 25 -21.39 -5.28 2.89
CA TRP A 25 -22.29 -4.59 3.81
C TRP A 25 -21.80 -3.18 4.15
N VAL A 26 -20.50 -3.02 4.46
CA VAL A 26 -19.91 -1.71 4.75
C VAL A 26 -20.08 -0.78 3.56
N ARG A 27 -19.78 -1.24 2.34
CA ARG A 27 -19.95 -0.41 1.14
C ARG A 27 -21.41 -0.03 0.92
N ARG A 28 -22.33 -0.98 1.01
CA ARG A 28 -23.75 -0.76 0.75
C ARG A 28 -24.42 0.15 1.78
N TYR A 29 -24.16 -0.05 3.07
CA TYR A 29 -24.92 0.59 4.14
C TYR A 29 -24.16 1.70 4.88
N ARG A 30 -22.83 1.58 5.02
CA ARG A 30 -22.01 2.55 5.77
C ARG A 30 -21.40 3.62 4.88
N LEU A 31 -20.78 3.24 3.76
CA LEU A 31 -20.18 4.18 2.82
C LEU A 31 -21.23 4.76 1.86
N ARG A 32 -22.18 3.93 1.39
CA ARG A 32 -23.21 4.33 0.43
C ARG A 32 -22.57 4.93 -0.83
N ASN A 33 -22.67 6.26 -1.02
CA ASN A 33 -22.09 7.00 -2.14
C ASN A 33 -20.85 7.80 -1.74
N GLN A 34 -20.32 7.61 -0.53
CA GLN A 34 -19.12 8.27 -0.03
C GLN A 34 -17.93 7.31 -0.10
N THR A 35 -16.73 7.85 -0.22
CA THR A 35 -15.50 7.06 -0.13
C THR A 35 -15.03 7.02 1.32
N LEU A 36 -14.16 6.04 1.62
CA LEU A 36 -13.51 5.94 2.93
C LEU A 36 -12.76 7.23 3.34
N TRP A 37 -12.37 8.06 2.36
CA TRP A 37 -11.56 9.25 2.54
C TRP A 37 -12.40 10.51 2.83
N THR A 38 -13.65 10.54 2.39
CA THR A 38 -14.56 11.69 2.50
C THR A 38 -15.80 11.41 3.34
N VAL A 39 -15.95 10.18 3.86
CA VAL A 39 -17.11 9.80 4.67
C VAL A 39 -17.29 10.70 5.89
N ASN A 40 -18.51 11.18 6.11
CA ASN A 40 -18.85 11.94 7.31
C ASN A 40 -18.96 10.98 8.51
N THR A 41 -18.25 11.28 9.59
CA THR A 41 -18.23 10.46 10.80
C THR A 41 -18.85 11.10 12.05
N VAL A 42 -19.58 12.22 11.90
CA VAL A 42 -20.12 13.00 13.04
C VAL A 42 -21.12 12.16 13.86
N SER A 43 -22.07 11.50 13.20
CA SER A 43 -23.07 10.63 13.83
C SER A 43 -22.66 9.15 13.86
N ALA A 44 -21.41 8.83 13.54
CA ALA A 44 -20.95 7.46 13.42
C ALA A 44 -20.55 6.83 14.77
N SER A 45 -20.67 5.50 14.85
CA SER A 45 -20.25 4.75 16.04
C SER A 45 -18.77 4.99 16.35
N TRP A 46 -18.40 4.87 17.64
CA TRP A 46 -17.01 5.04 18.08
C TRP A 46 -16.04 4.10 17.33
N CYS A 47 -16.45 2.86 17.08
CA CYS A 47 -15.67 1.88 16.33
C CYS A 47 -15.44 2.34 14.87
N TRP A 48 -16.49 2.82 14.19
CA TRP A 48 -16.37 3.34 12.82
C TRP A 48 -15.45 4.57 12.75
N ARG A 49 -15.59 5.51 13.69
CA ARG A 49 -14.69 6.67 13.79
C ARG A 49 -13.23 6.25 13.93
N LYS A 50 -12.95 5.24 14.73
CA LYS A 50 -11.58 4.70 14.89
C LYS A 50 -11.09 3.99 13.63
N LEU A 51 -11.95 3.24 12.94
CA LEU A 51 -11.61 2.58 11.68
C LEU A 51 -11.28 3.58 10.57
N VAL A 52 -12.11 4.62 10.41
CA VAL A 52 -11.83 5.72 9.46
C VAL A 52 -10.57 6.49 9.85
N LYS A 53 -10.31 6.71 11.14
CA LYS A 53 -9.01 7.28 11.58
C LYS A 53 -7.82 6.37 11.25
N ALA A 54 -7.99 5.06 11.33
CA ALA A 54 -6.94 4.11 10.99
C ALA A 54 -6.62 4.13 9.48
N SER A 55 -7.59 4.41 8.60
CA SER A 55 -7.30 4.52 7.16
C SER A 55 -6.35 5.67 6.82
N LEU A 56 -6.33 6.73 7.62
CA LEU A 56 -5.38 7.84 7.46
C LEU A 56 -3.93 7.38 7.66
N LEU A 57 -3.68 6.35 8.47
CA LEU A 57 -2.34 5.76 8.63
C LEU A 57 -1.88 5.03 7.37
N LEU A 58 -2.82 4.52 6.56
CA LEU A 58 -2.48 3.87 5.29
C LEU A 58 -2.29 4.88 4.18
N LYS A 59 -2.94 6.05 4.24
CA LYS A 59 -2.93 7.07 3.19
C LYS A 59 -1.52 7.35 2.63
N GLU A 60 -0.51 7.46 3.47
CA GLU A 60 0.87 7.77 3.06
C GLU A 60 1.59 6.60 2.37
N GLY A 61 1.16 5.37 2.66
CA GLY A 61 1.70 4.14 2.09
C GLY A 61 1.00 3.68 0.81
N LEU A 62 -0.10 4.33 0.41
CA LEU A 62 -0.88 3.92 -0.75
C LEU A 62 -0.50 4.71 -2.00
N VAL A 63 -0.48 4.02 -3.13
CA VAL A 63 -0.33 4.58 -4.48
C VAL A 63 -1.54 4.16 -5.29
N TYR A 64 -2.23 5.15 -5.83
CA TYR A 64 -3.35 4.95 -6.73
C TYR A 64 -2.83 5.05 -8.16
N ARG A 65 -2.96 3.96 -8.92
CA ARG A 65 -2.61 3.90 -10.33
C ARG A 65 -3.89 4.02 -11.15
N VAL A 66 -3.97 5.09 -11.94
CA VAL A 66 -5.09 5.36 -12.83
C VAL A 66 -4.96 4.50 -14.09
N GLY A 67 -6.00 3.72 -14.38
CA GLY A 67 -6.09 2.82 -15.52
C GLY A 67 -7.26 3.21 -16.42
N ASP A 68 -8.33 2.42 -16.39
CA ASP A 68 -9.57 2.64 -17.12
C ASP A 68 -10.51 3.71 -16.50
N GLY A 69 -10.24 4.15 -15.26
CA GLY A 69 -11.04 5.14 -14.55
C GLY A 69 -12.39 4.61 -14.04
N LEU A 70 -12.66 3.31 -14.13
CA LEU A 70 -13.96 2.72 -13.77
C LEU A 70 -14.11 2.45 -12.28
N LYS A 71 -13.01 2.42 -11.51
CA LYS A 71 -13.04 2.08 -10.08
C LYS A 71 -13.02 3.32 -9.19
N PHE A 72 -12.33 4.37 -9.61
CA PHE A 72 -12.12 5.54 -8.77
C PHE A 72 -13.20 6.61 -8.95
N ARG A 73 -13.56 7.28 -7.87
CA ARG A 73 -14.39 8.48 -7.87
C ARG A 73 -13.51 9.70 -8.12
N LEU A 74 -13.96 10.56 -9.05
CA LEU A 74 -13.23 11.74 -9.49
C LEU A 74 -12.87 12.68 -8.32
N TRP A 75 -13.85 13.02 -7.49
CA TRP A 75 -13.68 14.06 -6.47
C TRP A 75 -13.24 13.54 -5.11
N THR A 76 -13.50 12.27 -4.81
CA THR A 76 -13.49 11.76 -3.44
C THR A 76 -12.42 10.70 -3.17
N ASP A 77 -11.78 10.12 -4.19
CA ASP A 77 -10.69 9.18 -4.02
C ASP A 77 -9.29 9.83 -4.05
N LEU A 78 -8.27 9.05 -3.64
CA LEU A 78 -6.88 9.47 -3.49
C LEU A 78 -6.04 9.31 -4.77
N TRP A 79 -6.68 9.29 -5.95
CA TRP A 79 -5.97 9.10 -7.21
C TRP A 79 -5.06 10.28 -7.59
N HIS A 80 -5.40 11.50 -7.14
CA HIS A 80 -4.63 12.70 -7.41
C HIS A 80 -3.52 12.90 -6.36
N PRO A 81 -2.31 13.38 -6.72
CA PRO A 81 -1.20 13.61 -5.78
C PRO A 81 -1.55 14.50 -4.58
N ARG A 82 -2.51 15.40 -4.76
CA ARG A 82 -2.97 16.32 -3.71
C ARG A 82 -4.07 15.73 -2.80
N GLY A 83 -4.42 14.46 -2.99
CA GLY A 83 -5.47 13.77 -2.24
C GLY A 83 -6.86 13.99 -2.85
N PRO A 84 -7.95 13.83 -2.05
CA PRO A 84 -9.31 13.92 -2.57
C PRO A 84 -9.60 15.35 -3.02
N LEU A 85 -9.85 15.55 -4.32
CA LEU A 85 -10.01 16.87 -4.92
C LEU A 85 -11.10 17.70 -4.24
N ILE A 86 -12.19 17.09 -3.76
CA ILE A 86 -13.27 17.80 -3.05
C ILE A 86 -12.80 18.52 -1.78
N LYS A 87 -11.71 18.07 -1.14
CA LYS A 87 -11.19 18.69 0.07
C LYS A 87 -10.35 19.92 -0.23
N GLN A 88 -9.68 19.94 -1.38
CA GLN A 88 -8.81 21.05 -1.78
C GLN A 88 -9.54 22.05 -2.68
N PHE A 89 -10.44 21.56 -3.52
CA PHE A 89 -11.19 22.31 -4.52
C PHE A 89 -12.70 22.07 -4.31
N PRO A 90 -13.30 22.62 -3.23
CA PRO A 90 -14.72 22.39 -2.91
C PRO A 90 -15.67 22.90 -4.00
N ARG A 91 -15.23 23.88 -4.81
CA ARG A 91 -15.99 24.43 -5.95
C ARG A 91 -15.80 23.65 -7.25
N GLY A 92 -14.86 22.70 -7.29
CA GLY A 92 -14.52 21.93 -8.49
C GLY A 92 -15.74 21.30 -9.20
N PRO A 93 -16.64 20.61 -8.48
CA PRO A 93 -17.86 20.04 -9.07
C PRO A 93 -18.75 21.08 -9.78
N THR A 94 -18.92 22.25 -9.18
CA THR A 94 -19.74 23.34 -9.75
C THR A 94 -19.06 23.98 -10.97
N ILE A 95 -17.74 24.20 -10.90
CA ILE A 95 -16.98 24.83 -11.99
C ILE A 95 -16.93 23.93 -13.23
N THR A 96 -16.73 22.63 -13.02
CA THR A 96 -16.61 21.64 -14.10
C THR A 96 -17.96 21.12 -14.61
N GLY A 97 -19.05 21.37 -13.89
CA GLY A 97 -20.35 20.76 -14.16
C GLY A 97 -20.41 19.26 -13.87
N LEU A 98 -19.41 18.69 -13.19
CA LEU A 98 -19.34 17.26 -12.87
C LEU A 98 -19.83 17.01 -11.44
N PRO A 99 -20.88 16.18 -11.24
CA PRO A 99 -21.38 15.83 -9.91
C PRO A 99 -20.29 15.29 -8.95
N VAL A 100 -20.48 15.45 -7.64
CA VAL A 100 -19.52 15.00 -6.60
C VAL A 100 -19.27 13.48 -6.65
N ASP A 101 -20.28 12.72 -7.06
CA ASP A 101 -20.21 11.27 -7.23
C ASP A 101 -19.75 10.85 -8.64
N SER A 102 -19.25 11.76 -9.47
CA SER A 102 -18.69 11.41 -10.78
C SER A 102 -17.56 10.37 -10.67
N TRP A 103 -17.57 9.41 -11.58
CA TRP A 103 -16.49 8.44 -11.75
C TRP A 103 -15.31 9.06 -12.50
N LEU A 104 -14.10 8.53 -12.30
CA LEU A 104 -12.89 9.07 -12.93
C LEU A 104 -12.91 8.90 -14.46
N VAL A 105 -13.57 7.86 -14.97
CA VAL A 105 -13.79 7.62 -16.41
C VAL A 105 -14.44 8.80 -17.13
N THR A 106 -15.21 9.67 -16.44
CA THR A 106 -15.87 10.80 -17.09
C THR A 106 -14.90 11.83 -17.65
N VAL A 107 -13.67 11.86 -17.15
CA VAL A 107 -12.59 12.76 -17.59
C VAL A 107 -11.45 11.99 -18.26
N ILE A 108 -11.67 10.73 -18.66
CA ILE A 108 -10.69 9.91 -19.37
C ILE A 108 -11.32 9.40 -20.67
N HIS A 109 -10.73 9.76 -21.79
CA HIS A 109 -11.15 9.27 -23.10
C HIS A 109 -9.94 8.75 -23.88
N GLN A 110 -10.02 7.50 -24.35
CA GLN A 110 -8.95 6.83 -25.12
C GLN A 110 -7.56 6.90 -24.42
N GLY A 111 -7.53 6.79 -23.09
CA GLY A 111 -6.30 6.83 -22.31
C GLY A 111 -5.69 8.22 -22.15
N GLN A 112 -6.43 9.27 -22.48
CA GLN A 112 -6.03 10.67 -22.31
C GLN A 112 -6.95 11.40 -21.34
N TRP A 113 -6.40 12.41 -20.66
CA TRP A 113 -7.18 13.27 -19.78
C TRP A 113 -8.02 14.25 -20.62
N CYS A 114 -9.33 14.20 -20.43
CA CYS A 114 -10.32 15.08 -21.05
C CYS A 114 -11.06 15.86 -19.98
N TRP A 115 -10.36 16.82 -19.37
CA TRP A 115 -10.97 17.73 -18.39
C TRP A 115 -11.82 18.80 -19.09
N PRO A 116 -12.97 19.19 -18.51
CA PRO A 116 -13.72 20.34 -18.99
C PRO A 116 -12.82 21.57 -19.00
N SER A 117 -12.69 22.23 -20.15
CA SER A 117 -11.91 23.46 -20.25
C SER A 117 -12.56 24.53 -19.39
N ALA A 118 -11.90 24.89 -18.29
CA ALA A 118 -12.27 26.00 -17.44
C ALA A 118 -11.09 26.96 -17.34
N SER A 119 -11.34 28.25 -17.52
CA SER A 119 -10.37 29.32 -17.26
C SER A 119 -10.06 29.50 -15.77
N ASP A 120 -10.69 28.70 -14.92
CA ASP A 120 -10.57 28.77 -13.48
C ASP A 120 -9.21 28.24 -13.02
N PHE A 121 -8.57 29.01 -12.14
CA PHE A 121 -7.25 28.70 -11.60
C PHE A 121 -7.22 27.36 -10.85
N ASP A 122 -8.30 26.99 -10.16
CA ASP A 122 -8.39 25.73 -9.43
C ASP A 122 -8.30 24.54 -10.40
N ILE A 123 -9.01 24.61 -11.54
CA ILE A 123 -9.01 23.55 -12.55
C ILE A 123 -7.66 23.47 -13.26
N GLN A 124 -7.07 24.61 -13.61
CA GLN A 124 -5.71 24.66 -14.15
C GLN A 124 -4.70 24.02 -13.19
N SER A 125 -4.86 24.29 -11.90
CA SER A 125 -4.01 23.73 -10.86
C SER A 125 -4.16 22.21 -10.75
N ILE A 126 -5.38 21.67 -10.86
CA ILE A 126 -5.62 20.21 -10.94
C ILE A 126 -4.95 19.63 -12.19
N MET A 127 -5.14 20.27 -13.35
CA MET A 127 -4.62 19.79 -14.63
C MET A 127 -3.08 19.77 -14.67
N ALA A 128 -2.41 20.64 -13.93
CA ALA A 128 -0.95 20.72 -13.87
C ALA A 128 -0.29 19.48 -13.23
N ASP A 129 -0.98 18.81 -12.29
CA ASP A 129 -0.43 17.71 -11.48
C ASP A 129 -1.07 16.35 -11.80
N LEU A 130 -1.62 16.18 -13.00
CA LEU A 130 -2.31 14.94 -13.37
C LEU A 130 -1.33 13.74 -13.45
N PRO A 131 -1.66 12.61 -12.82
CA PRO A 131 -0.84 11.40 -12.89
C PRO A 131 -0.93 10.75 -14.28
N ALA A 132 0.06 9.92 -14.60
CA ALA A 132 0.03 9.10 -15.81
C ALA A 132 -1.12 8.10 -15.79
N ILE A 133 -1.81 7.96 -16.93
CA ILE A 133 -2.85 6.95 -17.18
C ILE A 133 -2.20 5.69 -17.76
N TYR A 134 -2.63 4.52 -17.30
CA TYR A 134 -2.21 3.21 -17.80
C TYR A 134 -3.39 2.51 -18.50
N PRO A 135 -3.74 2.89 -19.74
CA PRO A 135 -5.04 2.58 -20.35
C PRO A 135 -5.31 1.10 -20.63
N LEU A 136 -4.28 0.26 -20.60
CA LEU A 136 -4.38 -1.19 -20.80
C LEU A 136 -4.59 -1.96 -19.49
N GLN A 137 -4.66 -1.27 -18.36
CA GLN A 137 -4.82 -1.87 -17.03
C GLN A 137 -6.04 -1.28 -16.32
N PRO A 138 -6.74 -2.07 -15.48
CA PRO A 138 -7.76 -1.52 -14.61
C PRO A 138 -7.14 -0.61 -13.55
N ASP A 139 -7.95 0.28 -12.98
CA ASP A 139 -7.59 1.06 -11.81
C ASP A 139 -7.11 0.19 -10.63
N GLN A 140 -5.94 0.54 -10.06
CA GLN A 140 -5.29 -0.26 -9.01
C GLN A 140 -4.88 0.58 -7.81
N VAL A 141 -5.12 0.05 -6.61
CA VAL A 141 -4.56 0.59 -5.37
C VAL A 141 -3.40 -0.32 -4.94
N LEU A 142 -2.21 0.25 -4.96
CA LEU A 142 -0.97 -0.43 -4.66
C LEU A 142 -0.37 0.14 -3.38
N TRP A 143 0.51 -0.63 -2.75
CA TRP A 143 1.43 -0.05 -1.79
C TRP A 143 2.52 0.70 -2.54
N LYS A 144 2.91 1.87 -2.02
CA LYS A 144 4.08 2.61 -2.48
C LYS A 144 5.28 1.67 -2.43
N THR A 145 5.65 1.13 -3.58
CA THR A 145 6.72 0.13 -3.70
C THR A 145 8.06 0.79 -3.42
N GLY A 146 8.41 0.80 -2.15
CA GLY A 146 9.66 0.21 -1.67
C GLY A 146 9.49 -1.26 -1.25
N VAL A 147 8.28 -1.73 -0.92
CA VAL A 147 7.92 -3.16 -0.69
C VAL A 147 6.40 -3.32 -0.90
N VAL A 148 5.97 -4.31 -1.67
CA VAL A 148 4.57 -4.73 -1.75
C VAL A 148 4.18 -5.31 -0.39
N PHE A 149 3.27 -4.66 0.35
CA PHE A 149 2.57 -5.33 1.45
C PHE A 149 1.47 -6.19 0.85
N ASP A 150 1.85 -7.39 0.44
CA ASP A 150 0.90 -8.44 0.17
C ASP A 150 0.56 -9.12 1.50
N PHE A 151 -0.63 -8.85 2.02
CA PHE A 151 -1.14 -9.57 3.19
C PHE A 151 -1.54 -11.02 2.85
N ASP A 152 -1.66 -11.36 1.56
CA ASP A 152 -1.97 -12.72 1.10
C ASP A 152 -0.71 -13.61 1.04
N GLY A 153 0.48 -13.00 0.99
CA GLY A 153 1.76 -13.69 1.19
C GLY A 153 1.96 -14.29 2.60
N LEU A 154 1.05 -14.01 3.54
CA LEU A 154 1.06 -14.54 4.91
C LEU A 154 0.38 -15.91 5.05
N THR A 155 -0.20 -16.47 3.98
CA THR A 155 -0.79 -17.82 3.98
C THR A 155 0.04 -18.88 3.23
N GLY A 156 1.29 -18.57 2.85
CA GLY A 156 2.29 -19.61 2.60
C GLY A 156 2.58 -19.98 1.14
N ALA A 157 2.19 -19.20 0.13
CA ALA A 157 2.47 -19.56 -1.28
C ALA A 157 2.80 -18.39 -2.24
N GLY A 158 3.16 -17.19 -1.73
CA GLY A 158 3.43 -16.02 -2.60
C GLY A 158 4.90 -15.88 -3.00
N THR A 159 5.25 -16.28 -4.22
CA THR A 159 6.55 -15.97 -4.85
C THR A 159 6.63 -14.48 -5.17
N LEU A 160 7.60 -13.76 -4.61
CA LEU A 160 7.78 -12.33 -4.83
C LEU A 160 8.47 -12.13 -6.19
N ASN A 161 7.69 -11.84 -7.24
CA ASN A 161 8.22 -11.48 -8.55
C ASN A 161 8.93 -10.12 -8.49
N ILE A 162 10.26 -10.15 -8.37
CA ILE A 162 11.12 -8.99 -8.67
C ILE A 162 11.36 -8.99 -10.18
N LEU A 163 10.40 -8.49 -10.95
CA LEU A 163 10.63 -8.19 -12.37
C LEU A 163 10.06 -6.81 -12.72
N GLY A 164 10.96 -5.96 -13.23
CA GLY A 164 10.65 -4.87 -14.14
C GLY A 164 10.20 -3.57 -13.49
N GLY A 165 11.14 -2.65 -13.27
CA GLY A 165 10.81 -1.30 -12.80
C GLY A 165 12.00 -0.34 -12.82
N SER A 166 12.81 -0.37 -13.87
CA SER A 166 13.69 0.74 -14.21
C SER A 166 12.83 1.92 -14.63
N THR A 167 12.56 2.86 -13.71
CA THR A 167 12.62 4.31 -13.91
C THR A 167 12.14 5.01 -12.64
N LEU A 168 13.00 5.90 -12.11
CA LEU A 168 12.71 6.91 -11.07
C LEU A 168 12.66 6.43 -9.60
N ALA A 169 13.70 5.72 -9.16
CA ALA A 169 14.10 5.75 -7.76
C ALA A 169 15.45 6.47 -7.65
N ARG A 170 15.44 7.66 -7.03
CA ARG A 170 16.65 8.34 -6.53
C ARG A 170 17.51 7.28 -5.83
N LYS A 171 18.76 7.06 -6.29
CA LYS A 171 19.67 5.97 -5.87
C LYS A 171 19.69 5.80 -4.34
N ALA A 172 18.77 5.03 -3.79
CA ALA A 172 18.88 4.53 -2.44
C ALA A 172 19.95 3.46 -2.50
N SER A 173 21.03 3.64 -1.71
CA SER A 173 22.08 2.62 -1.59
C SER A 173 21.43 1.28 -1.29
N THR A 174 21.89 0.21 -1.95
CA THR A 174 21.42 -1.15 -1.70
C THR A 174 21.46 -1.53 -0.21
N LYS A 175 22.43 -0.96 0.54
CA LYS A 175 22.52 -1.07 2.01
C LYS A 175 21.29 -0.51 2.73
N CYS A 176 20.74 0.61 2.24
CA CYS A 176 19.52 1.24 2.78
C CYS A 176 18.26 0.42 2.48
N SER A 177 18.21 -0.27 1.35
CA SER A 177 17.12 -1.19 1.05
C SER A 177 17.15 -2.42 1.96
N PHE A 178 18.34 -3.01 2.20
CA PHE A 178 18.49 -4.15 3.10
C PHE A 178 18.22 -3.82 4.56
N SER A 179 18.68 -2.67 5.06
CA SER A 179 18.38 -2.26 6.43
C SER A 179 16.88 -2.05 6.64
N ARG A 180 16.16 -1.55 5.63
CA ARG A 180 14.70 -1.47 5.66
C ARG A 180 14.05 -2.84 5.69
N TYR A 181 14.47 -3.78 4.82
CA TYR A 181 13.96 -5.16 4.86
C TYR A 181 14.17 -5.81 6.23
N ALA A 182 15.39 -5.75 6.77
CA ALA A 182 15.70 -6.29 8.09
C ALA A 182 14.82 -5.67 9.18
N CYS A 183 14.62 -4.35 9.15
CA CYS A 183 13.74 -3.66 10.09
C CYS A 183 12.28 -4.19 10.00
N PHE A 184 11.74 -4.33 8.79
CA PHE A 184 10.39 -4.84 8.59
C PHE A 184 10.20 -6.27 9.09
N TYR A 185 11.15 -7.18 8.80
CA TYR A 185 11.07 -8.57 9.26
C TYR A 185 11.20 -8.69 10.79
N ASN A 186 12.04 -7.87 11.42
CA ASN A 186 12.12 -7.82 12.89
C ASN A 186 10.80 -7.33 13.50
N ILE A 187 10.23 -6.24 12.98
CA ILE A 187 8.93 -5.72 13.44
C ILE A 187 7.83 -6.78 13.29
N TYR A 188 7.83 -7.51 12.17
CA TYR A 188 6.88 -8.57 11.92
C TYR A 188 7.01 -9.74 12.91
N ASN A 189 8.23 -10.21 13.18
CA ASN A 189 8.47 -11.30 14.12
C ASN A 189 8.07 -10.91 15.55
N ILE A 190 8.34 -9.67 15.96
CA ILE A 190 7.88 -9.13 17.25
C ILE A 190 6.35 -9.08 17.31
N TRP A 191 5.70 -8.61 16.25
CA TRP A 191 4.24 -8.58 16.17
C TRP A 191 3.63 -9.98 16.22
N ARG A 192 4.21 -10.94 15.50
CA ARG A 192 3.79 -12.34 15.47
C ARG A 192 3.90 -12.97 16.85
N GLU A 193 5.04 -12.83 17.51
CA GLU A 193 5.28 -13.36 18.85
C GLU A 193 4.30 -12.77 19.87
N ARG A 194 4.13 -11.43 19.86
CA ARG A 194 3.16 -10.77 20.73
C ARG A 194 1.74 -11.31 20.53
N ASN A 195 1.33 -11.54 19.29
CA ASN A 195 0.00 -12.08 19.00
C ASN A 195 -0.13 -13.55 19.42
N SER A 196 0.91 -14.37 19.24
CA SER A 196 0.90 -15.75 19.72
C SER A 196 0.72 -15.81 21.24
N ARG A 197 1.41 -14.96 22.00
CA ARG A 197 1.24 -14.86 23.46
C ARG A 197 -0.17 -14.49 23.88
N ILE A 198 -0.81 -13.56 23.17
CA ILE A 198 -2.14 -13.05 23.50
C ILE A 198 -3.25 -14.04 23.12
N PHE A 199 -3.14 -14.69 21.96
CA PHE A 199 -4.24 -15.46 21.37
C PHE A 199 -4.06 -16.97 21.43
N GLN A 200 -2.83 -17.46 21.50
CA GLN A 200 -2.50 -18.89 21.53
C GLN A 200 -1.92 -19.32 22.88
N GLN A 201 -1.66 -18.38 23.79
CA GLN A 201 -1.01 -18.59 25.10
C GLN A 201 0.35 -19.32 25.01
N SER A 202 0.92 -19.42 23.81
CA SER A 202 2.25 -19.93 23.57
C SER A 202 3.23 -18.76 23.55
N SER A 203 4.37 -18.95 24.21
CA SER A 203 5.47 -18.00 24.16
C SER A 203 6.74 -18.73 23.79
N VAL A 204 7.54 -18.08 22.95
CA VAL A 204 8.83 -18.58 22.50
C VAL A 204 9.92 -17.67 23.07
N SER A 205 11.10 -18.22 23.34
CA SER A 205 12.21 -17.45 23.92
C SER A 205 12.66 -16.33 22.96
N ALA A 206 13.23 -15.26 23.51
CA ALA A 206 13.68 -14.12 22.72
C ALA A 206 14.76 -14.53 21.71
N GLU A 207 15.60 -15.49 22.08
CA GLU A 207 16.68 -16.04 21.26
C GLU A 207 16.11 -16.74 20.01
N VAL A 208 15.04 -17.53 20.17
CA VAL A 208 14.42 -18.24 19.06
C VAL A 208 13.66 -17.27 18.14
N VAL A 209 13.04 -16.22 18.68
CA VAL A 209 12.39 -15.17 17.87
C VAL A 209 13.43 -14.39 17.07
N ALA A 210 14.57 -14.06 17.68
CA ALA A 210 15.68 -13.40 17.00
C ALA A 210 16.28 -14.30 15.90
N ALA A 211 16.51 -15.58 16.18
CA ALA A 211 17.01 -16.54 15.20
C ALA A 211 16.08 -16.68 13.99
N ARG A 212 14.76 -16.72 14.21
CA ARG A 212 13.76 -16.75 13.12
C ARG A 212 13.81 -15.47 12.28
N ALA A 213 13.89 -14.31 12.92
CA ALA A 213 13.97 -13.04 12.20
C ALA A 213 15.24 -12.95 11.34
N VAL A 214 16.38 -13.40 11.87
CA VAL A 214 17.64 -13.46 11.14
C VAL A 214 17.55 -14.43 9.95
N GLU A 215 16.99 -15.62 10.15
CA GLU A 215 16.87 -16.62 9.09
C GLU A 215 15.91 -16.18 7.97
N GLU A 216 14.78 -15.55 8.31
CA GLU A 216 13.87 -14.98 7.31
C GLU A 216 14.55 -13.88 6.48
N VAL A 217 15.31 -12.99 7.12
CA VAL A 217 16.10 -11.97 6.41
C VAL A 217 17.17 -12.62 5.53
N ARG A 218 17.85 -13.65 6.02
CA ARG A 218 18.89 -14.39 5.28
C ARG A 218 18.32 -15.03 4.01
N LEU A 219 17.22 -15.78 4.12
CA LEU A 219 16.57 -16.43 2.97
C LEU A 219 16.09 -15.42 1.93
N ARG A 220 15.67 -14.23 2.37
CA ARG A 220 15.25 -13.13 1.47
C ARG A 220 16.42 -12.45 0.77
N ILE A 221 17.58 -12.33 1.41
CA ILE A 221 18.80 -11.83 0.78
C ILE A 221 19.32 -12.83 -0.26
N ILE A 222 19.31 -14.13 0.06
CA ILE A 222 19.77 -15.19 -0.84
C ILE A 222 18.88 -15.31 -2.09
N SER A 223 17.56 -15.17 -1.92
CA SER A 223 16.60 -15.19 -3.04
C SER A 223 16.56 -13.88 -3.86
N ALA A 224 17.18 -12.80 -3.39
CA ALA A 224 17.29 -11.57 -4.15
C ALA A 224 18.41 -11.68 -5.19
N ASN A 225 18.05 -11.45 -6.47
CA ASN A 225 18.94 -11.50 -7.63
C ASN A 225 19.92 -10.30 -7.67
N LEU A 226 20.82 -10.24 -6.68
CA LEU A 226 21.80 -9.18 -6.48
C LEU A 226 23.12 -9.53 -7.15
N LYS A 227 23.88 -8.51 -7.56
CA LYS A 227 25.28 -8.69 -7.99
C LYS A 227 26.08 -9.36 -6.86
N THR A 228 26.86 -10.38 -7.20
CA THR A 228 27.63 -11.25 -6.27
C THR A 228 28.55 -10.48 -5.31
N SER A 229 29.09 -9.32 -5.73
CA SER A 229 29.91 -8.43 -4.89
C SER A 229 29.10 -7.73 -3.79
N LEU A 230 27.84 -7.41 -4.06
CA LEU A 230 26.92 -6.81 -3.08
C LEU A 230 26.37 -7.84 -2.10
N GLN A 231 26.08 -9.06 -2.57
CA GLN A 231 25.71 -10.17 -1.68
C GLN A 231 26.81 -10.45 -0.67
N SER A 232 28.06 -10.52 -1.11
CA SER A 232 29.21 -10.80 -0.24
C SER A 232 29.40 -9.72 0.84
N ASN A 233 29.31 -8.43 0.48
CA ASN A 233 29.43 -7.32 1.44
C ASN A 233 28.26 -7.24 2.43
N VAL A 234 27.05 -7.57 2.00
CA VAL A 234 25.87 -7.60 2.87
C VAL A 234 25.93 -8.81 3.81
N CYS A 235 26.27 -9.99 3.30
CA CYS A 235 26.44 -11.21 4.10
C CYS A 235 27.50 -11.02 5.20
N LEU A 236 28.65 -10.42 4.88
CA LEU A 236 29.69 -10.09 5.87
C LEU A 236 29.19 -9.14 6.98
N GLY A 237 28.35 -8.15 6.63
CA GLY A 237 27.75 -7.23 7.61
C GLY A 237 26.75 -7.88 8.57
N PHE A 238 26.31 -9.12 8.29
CA PHE A 238 25.39 -9.91 9.12
C PHE A 238 26.05 -11.20 9.66
N GLY A 239 27.38 -11.34 9.60
CA GLY A 239 28.09 -12.51 10.12
C GLY A 239 27.97 -13.78 9.26
N ILE A 240 27.58 -13.63 8.00
CA ILE A 240 27.37 -14.74 7.06
C ILE A 240 28.59 -14.84 6.13
N SER A 241 29.30 -15.96 6.18
CA SER A 241 30.48 -16.24 5.35
C SER A 241 30.12 -17.15 4.16
N ARG A 242 30.92 -17.12 3.08
CA ARG A 242 30.82 -18.11 2.01
C ARG A 242 31.69 -19.31 2.37
N GLY A 243 31.07 -20.48 2.49
CA GLY A 243 31.77 -21.75 2.61
C GLY A 243 32.44 -22.15 1.29
N PRO A 244 33.37 -23.12 1.33
CA PRO A 244 34.21 -23.53 0.19
C PRO A 244 33.41 -24.05 -1.01
N ASN A 245 32.14 -24.44 -0.81
CA ASN A 245 31.24 -24.95 -1.86
C ASN A 245 30.34 -23.85 -2.47
N GLY A 246 30.58 -22.57 -2.16
CA GLY A 246 29.73 -21.46 -2.61
C GLY A 246 28.42 -21.27 -1.82
N LEU A 247 28.15 -22.14 -0.86
CA LEU A 247 27.01 -22.06 0.08
C LEU A 247 27.35 -21.11 1.25
N PHE A 248 26.37 -20.35 1.73
CA PHE A 248 26.55 -19.41 2.84
C PHE A 248 26.45 -20.12 4.21
N VAL A 249 27.44 -19.90 5.09
CA VAL A 249 27.59 -20.53 6.42
C VAL A 249 27.75 -19.46 7.49
N MET A 250 27.14 -19.65 8.65
CA MET A 250 27.26 -18.73 9.81
C MET A 250 28.66 -18.85 10.42
N GLY A 251 29.27 -17.70 10.72
CA GLY A 251 30.47 -17.59 11.57
C GLY A 251 30.11 -17.38 13.03
#